data_AF-A0AAD4TA93-F1
#
_entry.id   AF-A0AAD4TA93-F1
#
_cell.length_a   1.000
_cell.length_b   1.000
_cell.length_c   1.000
_cell.angle_alpha   90.00
_cell.angle_beta   90.00
_cell.angle_gamma   90.00
#
_symmetry.space_group_name_H-M   'P 1'
#
loop_
_entity.id
_entity.type
_entity.pdbx_description
1 polymer ?
#
loop_
_entity_poly.entity_id
_entity_poly.type
_entity_poly.pdbx_seq_one_letter_code
_entity_poly.pdbx_strand_id
1 'polypeptide(L)'
;MVMELPRFFALESVDVSKYLFLDALINDDYRLGFSSAACKDVGYPTVGQDIITTRDGSIHLKSNWKNNYWHQDDDSCIRASNSSSSANLFQPIRVADNIVAPRCLGNNKFCRSVKDGDNYHLKADVPTINHEARLEVEETVLSRSTYNVQFRETDSRIYDATDTKLATGEVVNQTNLEDIIDLKLSYEDTRTWGWNFSASLMLGGGFSMQAGIPLIINDGFEVSGSITLGLQYASTTSTTRLAETVYTVNVRPHTSVKESHLATKGKCDVPFSYTQCDTLSRGETETYKNDDGVFTGTKAYNVRHETKEKAL
;
A
#
# COMPACT_ATOMS: atom_id res chain seq x y z
N MET A 1 -10.33 -14.24 -5.05
CA MET A 1 -9.46 -13.41 -4.19
C MET A 1 -10.37 -12.46 -3.43
N VAL A 2 -10.28 -12.41 -2.11
CA VAL A 2 -11.10 -11.51 -1.27
C VAL A 2 -10.59 -10.08 -1.49
N MET A 3 -11.48 -9.10 -1.68
CA MET A 3 -11.10 -7.69 -1.71
C MET A 3 -11.00 -7.19 -0.27
N GLU A 4 -9.90 -6.54 0.10
CA GLU A 4 -9.86 -5.75 1.33
C GLU A 4 -10.63 -4.45 1.07
N LEU A 5 -11.76 -4.29 1.76
CA LEU A 5 -12.57 -3.09 1.67
C LEU A 5 -11.95 -1.97 2.51
N PRO A 6 -12.03 -0.71 2.06
CA PRO A 6 -11.69 0.43 2.91
C PRO A 6 -12.56 0.41 4.18
N ARG A 7 -11.99 0.83 5.31
CA ARG A 7 -12.73 0.85 6.58
C ARG A 7 -14.02 1.68 6.46
N PHE A 8 -13.93 2.88 5.88
CA PHE A 8 -15.08 3.74 5.66
C PHE A 8 -15.36 3.88 4.17
N PHE A 9 -16.57 3.47 3.77
CA PHE A 9 -16.92 3.38 2.37
C PHE A 9 -18.43 3.51 2.18
N ALA A 10 -18.83 3.80 0.95
CA ALA A 10 -20.20 3.72 0.47
C ALA A 10 -20.28 2.60 -0.58
N LEU A 11 -21.49 2.11 -0.79
CA LEU A 11 -21.78 1.09 -1.80
C LEU A 11 -22.77 1.66 -2.79
N GLU A 12 -22.40 1.71 -4.06
CA GLU A 12 -23.32 2.03 -5.15
C GLU A 12 -23.74 0.73 -5.85
N SER A 13 -25.05 0.53 -6.08
CA SER A 13 -25.49 -0.61 -6.89
C SER A 13 -25.18 -0.35 -8.36
N VAL A 14 -24.46 -1.28 -8.99
CA VAL A 14 -24.18 -1.25 -10.43
C VAL A 14 -25.46 -1.37 -11.26
N ASP A 15 -26.48 -2.03 -10.72
CA ASP A 15 -27.76 -2.27 -11.38
C ASP A 15 -28.64 -1.04 -11.47
N VAL A 16 -28.73 -0.27 -10.40
CA VAL A 16 -29.64 0.90 -10.32
C VAL A 16 -28.92 2.25 -10.33
N SER A 17 -27.58 2.26 -10.24
CA SER A 17 -26.74 3.47 -10.13
C SER A 17 -27.22 4.40 -9.02
N LYS A 18 -27.29 3.84 -7.81
CA LYS A 18 -27.71 4.49 -6.57
C LYS A 18 -26.89 3.99 -5.39
N TYR A 19 -26.58 4.91 -4.49
CA TYR A 19 -25.96 4.57 -3.21
C TYR A 19 -26.92 3.84 -2.29
N LEU A 20 -26.39 2.83 -1.62
CA LEU A 20 -27.00 2.18 -0.48
C LEU A 20 -27.01 3.16 0.69
N PHE A 21 -28.13 3.28 1.38
CA PHE A 21 -28.27 4.17 2.51
C PHE A 21 -29.22 3.59 3.58
N LEU A 22 -29.10 4.14 4.80
CA LEU A 22 -30.11 3.95 5.85
C LEU A 22 -31.41 4.67 5.44
N ASP A 23 -32.44 3.90 5.10
CA ASP A 23 -33.72 4.41 4.57
C ASP A 23 -34.74 4.68 5.70
N ALA A 24 -35.72 3.80 5.88
CA ALA A 24 -36.76 3.95 6.88
C ALA A 24 -36.46 3.12 8.13
N LEU A 25 -36.74 3.69 9.31
CA LEU A 25 -36.76 2.96 10.57
C LEU A 25 -38.08 2.19 10.70
N ILE A 26 -38.02 0.87 10.82
CA ILE A 26 -39.17 -0.03 10.94
C ILE A 26 -38.87 -1.00 12.08
N ASN A 27 -39.71 -0.98 13.13
CA ASN A 27 -39.55 -1.86 14.30
C ASN A 27 -38.12 -1.83 14.90
N ASP A 28 -37.61 -0.62 15.16
CA ASP A 28 -36.26 -0.35 15.69
C ASP A 28 -35.07 -0.70 14.77
N ASP A 29 -35.32 -1.24 13.58
CA ASP A 29 -34.32 -1.53 12.57
C ASP A 29 -34.46 -0.65 11.33
N TYR A 30 -33.33 -0.15 10.82
CA TYR A 30 -33.34 0.56 9.56
C TYR A 30 -33.38 -0.42 8.39
N ARG A 31 -34.19 -0.12 7.38
CA ARG A 31 -34.06 -0.76 6.06
C ARG A 31 -32.82 -0.21 5.35
N LEU A 32 -32.04 -1.07 4.70
CA LEU A 32 -31.01 -0.64 3.78
C LEU A 32 -31.59 -0.52 2.38
N GLY A 33 -31.68 0.72 1.89
CA GLY A 33 -32.37 1.09 0.66
C GLY A 33 -31.44 1.64 -0.40
N PHE A 34 -31.95 1.73 -1.63
CA PHE A 34 -31.42 2.55 -2.71
C PHE A 34 -32.58 3.43 -3.22
N SER A 35 -32.46 4.76 -3.08
CA SER A 35 -33.56 5.70 -3.35
C SER A 35 -33.19 6.69 -4.44
N SER A 36 -34.20 7.06 -5.23
CA SER A 36 -34.10 7.98 -6.36
C SER A 36 -34.03 9.46 -5.96
N ALA A 37 -34.48 9.83 -4.75
CA ALA A 37 -34.76 11.22 -4.41
C ALA A 37 -33.73 11.91 -3.49
N ALA A 38 -32.96 11.17 -2.68
CA ALA A 38 -32.22 11.77 -1.55
C ALA A 38 -30.70 11.57 -1.52
N CYS A 39 -30.14 10.49 -2.05
CA CYS A 39 -28.71 10.17 -1.88
C CYS A 39 -28.01 10.02 -3.23
N LYS A 40 -27.46 11.13 -3.75
CA LYS A 40 -26.71 11.17 -5.01
C LYS A 40 -25.20 11.30 -4.85
N ASP A 41 -24.73 11.42 -3.62
CA ASP A 41 -23.35 11.78 -3.32
C ASP A 41 -22.83 10.96 -2.14
N VAL A 42 -21.59 10.49 -2.26
CA VAL A 42 -20.86 9.70 -1.25
C VAL A 42 -20.76 10.41 0.10
N GLY A 43 -20.85 11.73 0.12
CA GLY A 43 -20.81 12.57 1.31
C GLY A 43 -22.10 12.59 2.12
N TYR A 44 -23.21 12.02 1.62
CA TYR A 44 -24.44 11.96 2.40
C TYR A 44 -24.26 11.13 3.67
N PRO A 45 -24.68 11.62 4.85
CA PRO A 45 -24.44 10.88 6.08
C PRO A 45 -25.02 9.47 6.09
N THR A 46 -26.16 9.22 5.47
CA THR A 46 -26.82 7.90 5.53
C THR A 46 -26.18 6.84 4.64
N VAL A 47 -25.26 7.18 3.73
CA VAL A 47 -24.64 6.22 2.80
C VAL A 47 -23.41 5.52 3.38
N GLY A 48 -22.74 6.17 4.32
CA GLY A 48 -21.47 5.70 4.88
C GLY A 48 -21.60 4.42 5.71
N GLN A 49 -20.71 3.48 5.44
CA GLN A 49 -20.55 2.21 6.13
C GLN A 49 -19.19 2.16 6.83
N ASP A 50 -19.09 1.32 7.85
CA ASP A 50 -17.88 0.97 8.59
C ASP A 50 -17.74 -0.55 8.67
N ILE A 51 -16.50 -1.02 8.70
CA ILE A 51 -16.15 -2.45 8.69
C ILE A 51 -15.48 -2.83 10.00
N ILE A 52 -15.89 -3.98 10.52
CA ILE A 52 -15.18 -4.66 11.60
C ILE A 52 -14.73 -6.02 11.08
N THR A 53 -13.42 -6.12 10.82
CA THR A 53 -12.79 -7.34 10.31
C THR A 53 -12.59 -8.36 11.43
N THR A 54 -12.94 -9.61 11.17
CA THR A 54 -12.68 -10.73 12.07
C THR A 54 -11.36 -11.44 11.73
N ARG A 55 -10.91 -12.34 12.61
CA ARG A 55 -9.66 -13.10 12.41
C ARG A 55 -9.68 -14.02 11.18
N ASP A 56 -10.86 -14.46 10.75
CA ASP A 56 -11.02 -15.36 9.60
C ASP A 56 -11.24 -14.62 8.27
N GLY A 57 -11.15 -13.29 8.28
CA GLY A 57 -11.34 -12.45 7.09
C GLY A 57 -12.79 -12.24 6.69
N SER A 58 -13.76 -12.75 7.46
CA SER A 58 -15.14 -12.28 7.38
C SER A 58 -15.27 -10.89 8.02
N ILE A 59 -16.40 -10.23 7.78
CA ILE A 59 -16.61 -8.86 8.23
C ILE A 59 -17.99 -8.69 8.83
N HIS A 60 -18.09 -7.85 9.87
CA HIS A 60 -19.35 -7.17 10.18
C HIS A 60 -19.39 -5.84 9.45
N LEU A 61 -20.59 -5.52 8.95
CA LEU A 61 -20.89 -4.25 8.32
C LEU A 61 -21.81 -3.45 9.24
N LYS A 62 -21.61 -2.14 9.33
CA LYS A 62 -22.51 -1.25 10.06
C LYS A 62 -22.55 0.12 9.41
N SER A 63 -23.62 0.87 9.64
CA SER A 63 -23.61 2.29 9.25
C SER A 63 -22.71 3.10 10.19
N ASN A 64 -21.89 3.97 9.61
CA ASN A 64 -21.04 4.90 10.35
C ASN A 64 -21.81 6.16 10.85
N TRP A 65 -23.11 6.28 10.57
CA TRP A 65 -23.95 7.40 11.07
C TRP A 65 -24.55 7.08 12.43
N LYS A 66 -25.13 5.89 12.57
CA LYS A 66 -25.90 5.48 13.75
C LYS A 66 -25.28 4.31 14.51
N ASN A 67 -24.16 3.76 14.02
CA ASN A 67 -23.54 2.53 14.54
C ASN A 67 -24.50 1.32 14.53
N ASN A 68 -25.40 1.25 13.54
CA ASN A 68 -26.31 0.11 13.38
C ASN A 68 -25.66 -0.99 12.53
N TYR A 69 -25.64 -2.22 13.05
CA TYR A 69 -25.08 -3.41 12.43
C TYR A 69 -26.01 -4.05 11.41
N TRP A 70 -25.43 -4.44 10.29
CA TRP A 70 -26.14 -5.16 9.25
C TRP A 70 -26.53 -6.54 9.75
N HIS A 71 -27.80 -6.86 9.57
CA HIS A 71 -28.31 -8.20 9.80
C HIS A 71 -29.38 -8.55 8.79
N GLN A 72 -29.71 -9.82 8.72
CA GLN A 72 -30.68 -10.41 7.82
C GLN A 72 -31.98 -10.69 8.60
N ASP A 73 -33.11 -10.26 8.04
CA ASP A 73 -34.44 -10.66 8.52
C ASP A 73 -34.90 -11.99 7.91
N ASP A 74 -36.06 -12.49 8.37
CA ASP A 74 -36.63 -13.78 7.94
C ASP A 74 -36.90 -13.85 6.42
N ASP A 75 -37.18 -12.70 5.79
CA ASP A 75 -37.39 -12.61 4.35
C ASP A 75 -36.07 -12.52 3.57
N SER A 76 -34.92 -12.62 4.24
CA SER A 76 -33.59 -12.42 3.71
C SER A 76 -33.23 -10.96 3.34
N CYS A 77 -34.03 -9.98 3.74
CA CYS A 77 -33.68 -8.57 3.55
C CYS A 77 -32.58 -8.17 4.53
N ILE A 78 -31.68 -7.30 4.08
CA ILE A 78 -30.64 -6.77 4.96
C ILE A 78 -31.15 -5.48 5.60
N ARG A 79 -31.10 -5.47 6.93
CA ARG A 79 -31.51 -4.38 7.83
C ARG A 79 -30.31 -3.92 8.63
N ALA A 80 -30.42 -2.78 9.31
CA ALA A 80 -29.41 -2.28 10.22
C ALA A 80 -30.00 -2.07 11.62
N SER A 81 -29.50 -2.84 12.59
CA SER A 81 -29.98 -2.86 13.99
C SER A 81 -29.00 -2.19 14.95
N ASN A 82 -29.49 -1.61 16.05
CA ASN A 82 -28.61 -1.02 17.06
C ASN A 82 -27.88 -2.05 17.94
N SER A 83 -28.24 -3.33 17.83
CA SER A 83 -27.59 -4.42 18.55
C SER A 83 -26.51 -5.09 17.70
N SER A 84 -25.33 -5.28 18.29
CA SER A 84 -24.29 -6.12 17.68
C SER A 84 -24.58 -7.61 17.79
N SER A 85 -25.49 -8.04 18.68
CA SER A 85 -25.81 -9.46 18.89
C SER A 85 -26.54 -10.10 17.71
N SER A 86 -27.24 -9.29 16.90
CA SER A 86 -27.92 -9.72 15.68
C SER A 86 -27.04 -9.59 14.44
N ALA A 87 -25.83 -9.02 14.55
CA ALA A 87 -24.99 -8.72 13.41
C ALA A 87 -24.61 -9.97 12.62
N ASN A 88 -24.90 -10.00 11.33
CA ASN A 88 -24.42 -11.05 10.46
C ASN A 88 -22.95 -10.85 10.10
N LEU A 89 -22.28 -11.95 9.79
CA LEU A 89 -21.00 -11.94 9.11
C LEU A 89 -21.22 -11.93 7.60
N PHE A 90 -20.36 -11.20 6.91
CA PHE A 90 -20.33 -11.11 5.46
C PHE A 90 -18.96 -11.48 4.94
N GLN A 91 -18.92 -11.90 3.67
CA GLN A 91 -17.68 -12.06 2.94
C GLN A 91 -17.72 -11.21 1.66
N PRO A 92 -16.82 -10.23 1.49
CA PRO A 92 -16.76 -9.43 0.28
C PRO A 92 -16.04 -10.21 -0.83
N ILE A 93 -16.79 -10.64 -1.85
CA ILE A 93 -16.18 -11.31 -3.02
C ILE A 93 -15.82 -10.26 -4.06
N ARG A 94 -14.53 -10.17 -4.41
CA ARG A 94 -14.05 -9.29 -5.49
C ARG A 94 -14.62 -9.73 -6.84
N VAL A 95 -15.28 -8.80 -7.54
CA VAL A 95 -15.78 -9.00 -8.91
C VAL A 95 -14.91 -8.25 -9.92
N ALA A 96 -14.51 -7.02 -9.59
CA ALA A 96 -13.60 -6.18 -10.38
C ALA A 96 -12.72 -5.33 -9.43
N ASP A 97 -12.11 -4.25 -9.92
CA ASP A 97 -11.19 -3.42 -9.12
C ASP A 97 -11.86 -2.80 -7.90
N ASN A 98 -12.99 -2.13 -8.07
CA ASN A 98 -13.77 -1.53 -6.99
C ASN A 98 -15.19 -2.14 -6.89
N ILE A 99 -15.45 -3.28 -7.52
CA ILE A 99 -16.76 -3.94 -7.47
C ILE A 99 -16.69 -5.19 -6.59
N VAL A 100 -17.59 -5.27 -5.62
CA VAL A 100 -17.77 -6.42 -4.73
C VAL A 100 -19.17 -7.02 -4.83
N ALA A 101 -19.27 -8.28 -4.46
CA ALA A 101 -20.53 -8.96 -4.21
C ALA A 101 -20.53 -9.49 -2.77
N PRO A 102 -21.15 -8.78 -1.81
CA PRO A 102 -21.19 -9.22 -0.42
C PRO A 102 -22.01 -10.50 -0.29
N ARG A 103 -21.43 -11.53 0.32
CA ARG A 103 -22.13 -12.77 0.68
C ARG A 103 -22.51 -12.73 2.15
N CYS A 104 -23.80 -12.85 2.47
CA CYS A 104 -24.25 -13.04 3.85
C CYS A 104 -23.93 -14.47 4.28
N LEU A 105 -23.16 -14.65 5.34
CA LEU A 105 -22.82 -15.97 5.86
C LEU A 105 -23.97 -16.63 6.63
N GLY A 106 -24.98 -15.85 7.05
CA GLY A 106 -26.17 -16.37 7.73
C GLY A 106 -26.99 -17.34 6.89
N ASN A 107 -27.12 -17.07 5.59
CA ASN A 107 -27.83 -17.94 4.64
C ASN A 107 -26.99 -18.37 3.43
N ASN A 108 -25.71 -17.98 3.39
CA ASN A 108 -24.74 -18.26 2.33
C ASN A 108 -25.18 -17.77 0.93
N LYS A 109 -25.92 -16.66 0.87
CA LYS A 109 -26.39 -16.04 -0.39
C LYS A 109 -25.79 -14.65 -0.59
N PHE A 110 -25.78 -14.19 -1.84
CA PHE A 110 -25.26 -12.87 -2.20
C PHE A 110 -26.32 -11.78 -2.03
N CYS A 111 -25.88 -10.64 -1.52
CA CYS A 111 -26.67 -9.42 -1.41
C CYS A 111 -26.86 -8.79 -2.79
N ARG A 112 -28.08 -8.36 -3.12
CA ARG A 112 -28.43 -7.67 -4.36
C ARG A 112 -29.44 -6.55 -4.14
N SER A 113 -29.54 -5.63 -5.11
CA SER A 113 -30.66 -4.69 -5.19
C SER A 113 -31.95 -5.42 -5.61
N VAL A 114 -33.04 -5.11 -4.90
CA VAL A 114 -34.38 -5.65 -5.17
C VAL A 114 -35.39 -4.53 -5.19
N LYS A 115 -36.20 -4.46 -6.26
CA LYS A 115 -37.26 -3.47 -6.38
C LYS A 115 -38.40 -3.76 -5.40
N ASP A 116 -38.88 -2.73 -4.73
CA ASP A 116 -40.07 -2.73 -3.88
C ASP A 116 -40.81 -1.39 -4.03
N GLY A 117 -41.95 -1.43 -4.72
CA GLY A 117 -42.65 -0.22 -5.16
C GLY A 117 -41.77 0.67 -6.04
N ASP A 118 -41.63 1.93 -5.65
CA ASP A 118 -40.79 2.94 -6.32
C ASP A 118 -39.33 2.97 -5.84
N ASN A 119 -38.99 2.14 -4.84
CA ASN A 119 -37.66 2.08 -4.23
C ASN A 119 -36.98 0.73 -4.48
N TYR A 120 -35.71 0.64 -4.11
CA TYR A 120 -34.96 -0.60 -4.08
C TYR A 120 -34.40 -0.83 -2.68
N HIS A 121 -34.15 -2.08 -2.31
CA HIS A 121 -33.56 -2.45 -1.04
C HIS A 121 -32.55 -3.57 -1.20
N LEU A 122 -31.69 -3.73 -0.18
CA LEU A 122 -30.68 -4.77 -0.16
C LEU A 122 -31.26 -6.08 0.37
N LYS A 123 -31.05 -7.16 -0.37
CA LYS A 123 -31.54 -8.50 -0.01
C LYS A 123 -30.51 -9.56 -0.33
N ALA A 124 -30.27 -10.50 0.58
CA ALA A 124 -29.34 -11.61 0.37
C ALA A 124 -30.10 -12.89 -0.02
N ASP A 125 -30.56 -13.00 -1.27
CA ASP A 125 -31.47 -14.09 -1.68
C ASP A 125 -31.06 -14.83 -2.97
N VAL A 126 -29.94 -14.47 -3.60
CA VAL A 126 -29.45 -15.13 -4.81
C VAL A 126 -28.21 -16.02 -4.55
N PRO A 127 -28.12 -17.20 -5.19
CA PRO A 127 -27.02 -18.14 -4.96
C PRO A 127 -25.75 -17.81 -5.78
N THR A 128 -25.84 -16.89 -6.73
CA THR A 128 -24.77 -16.54 -7.68
C THR A 128 -24.62 -15.03 -7.81
N ILE A 129 -23.45 -14.56 -8.23
CA ILE A 129 -23.16 -13.14 -8.47
C ILE A 129 -23.76 -12.72 -9.82
N ASN A 130 -25.04 -12.33 -9.83
CA ASN A 130 -25.72 -11.71 -10.97
C ASN A 130 -25.40 -10.21 -11.07
N HIS A 131 -26.02 -9.49 -12.00
CA HIS A 131 -25.79 -8.06 -12.21
C HIS A 131 -26.18 -7.24 -10.96
N GLU A 132 -27.32 -7.59 -10.38
CA GLU A 132 -27.94 -6.94 -9.23
C GLU A 132 -27.15 -7.13 -7.92
N ALA A 133 -26.29 -8.17 -7.86
CA ALA A 133 -25.43 -8.45 -6.71
C ALA A 133 -24.10 -7.69 -6.71
N ARG A 134 -23.86 -6.85 -7.72
CA ARG A 134 -22.60 -6.11 -7.87
C ARG A 134 -22.76 -4.71 -7.27
N LEU A 135 -21.93 -4.42 -6.28
CA LEU A 135 -21.87 -3.13 -5.62
C LEU A 135 -20.49 -2.52 -5.84
N GLU A 136 -20.45 -1.32 -6.37
CA GLU A 136 -19.26 -0.50 -6.50
C GLU A 136 -18.93 0.13 -5.14
N VAL A 137 -17.64 0.10 -4.78
CA VAL A 137 -17.09 0.57 -3.51
C VAL A 137 -16.48 1.94 -3.75
N GLU A 138 -16.95 2.93 -3.01
CA GLU A 138 -16.36 4.27 -2.99
C GLU A 138 -15.93 4.62 -1.57
N GLU A 139 -14.70 5.10 -1.38
CA GLU A 139 -14.18 5.43 -0.06
C GLU A 139 -14.81 6.75 0.45
N THR A 140 -15.34 6.77 1.68
CA THR A 140 -15.98 7.98 2.26
C THR A 140 -15.00 8.85 3.03
N VAL A 141 -13.78 8.97 2.50
CA VAL A 141 -12.68 9.77 3.06
C VAL A 141 -12.41 10.91 2.08
N LEU A 142 -12.42 12.15 2.56
CA LEU A 142 -12.13 13.35 1.77
C LEU A 142 -10.63 13.60 1.60
N SER A 143 -9.87 13.36 2.67
CA SER A 143 -8.42 13.51 2.66
C SER A 143 -7.79 12.54 3.65
N ARG A 144 -6.58 12.10 3.31
CA ARG A 144 -5.73 11.24 4.15
C ARG A 144 -4.35 11.87 4.27
N SER A 145 -3.86 11.92 5.49
CA SER A 145 -2.48 12.26 5.78
C SER A 145 -1.78 11.08 6.45
N THR A 146 -0.56 10.79 6.03
CA THR A 146 0.27 9.77 6.65
C THR A 146 1.57 10.40 7.14
N TYR A 147 1.84 10.28 8.44
CA TYR A 147 2.95 10.96 9.11
C TYR A 147 3.51 10.11 10.25
N ASN A 148 4.54 10.62 10.95
CA ASN A 148 5.22 9.91 12.03
C ASN A 148 5.74 8.52 11.62
N VAL A 149 6.37 8.43 10.45
CA VAL A 149 7.01 7.19 9.99
C VAL A 149 8.18 6.85 10.91
N GLN A 150 8.15 5.67 11.51
CA GLN A 150 9.20 5.17 12.41
C GLN A 150 9.70 3.81 11.93
N PHE A 151 10.95 3.76 11.50
CA PHE A 151 11.60 2.52 11.07
C PHE A 151 11.99 1.64 12.26
N ARG A 152 11.76 0.34 12.13
CA ARG A 152 12.19 -0.68 13.09
C ARG A 152 13.45 -1.35 12.57
N GLU A 153 14.57 -0.68 12.76
CA GLU A 153 15.88 -1.13 12.25
C GLU A 153 16.29 -2.49 12.81
N THR A 154 15.91 -2.84 14.04
CA THR A 154 16.21 -4.15 14.64
C THR A 154 15.48 -5.31 13.96
N ASP A 155 14.35 -5.03 13.30
CA ASP A 155 13.51 -6.02 12.62
C ASP A 155 13.83 -6.08 11.12
N SER A 156 14.83 -5.33 10.68
CA SER A 156 15.24 -5.25 9.28
C SER A 156 16.08 -6.45 8.86
N ARG A 157 16.16 -6.67 7.55
CA ARG A 157 17.00 -7.72 6.97
C ARG A 157 17.72 -7.23 5.73
N ILE A 158 18.93 -7.75 5.52
CA ILE A 158 19.69 -7.64 4.28
C ILE A 158 19.80 -9.04 3.68
N TYR A 159 19.51 -9.18 2.40
CA TYR A 159 19.51 -10.46 1.70
C TYR A 159 19.97 -10.28 0.24
N ASP A 160 20.15 -11.39 -0.47
CA ASP A 160 20.70 -11.43 -1.83
C ASP A 160 22.05 -10.68 -1.97
N ALA A 161 22.83 -10.64 -0.88
CA ALA A 161 24.09 -9.92 -0.81
C ALA A 161 25.16 -10.60 -1.69
N THR A 162 25.60 -9.91 -2.74
CA THR A 162 26.57 -10.42 -3.71
C THR A 162 27.67 -9.40 -3.96
N ASP A 163 28.91 -9.86 -3.81
CA ASP A 163 30.08 -9.05 -4.18
C ASP A 163 30.13 -8.83 -5.68
N THR A 164 30.14 -7.56 -6.07
CA THR A 164 30.06 -7.11 -7.46
C THR A 164 31.21 -6.17 -7.77
N LYS A 165 31.82 -6.37 -8.93
CA LYS A 165 32.78 -5.44 -9.51
C LYS A 165 32.02 -4.30 -10.20
N LEU A 166 32.15 -3.09 -9.66
CA LEU A 166 31.45 -1.90 -10.14
C LEU A 166 32.18 -1.26 -11.32
N ALA A 167 33.51 -1.14 -11.23
CA ALA A 167 34.35 -0.60 -12.29
C ALA A 167 35.76 -1.21 -12.24
N THR A 168 36.50 -1.07 -13.32
CA THR A 168 37.89 -1.49 -13.42
C THR A 168 38.62 -0.63 -14.42
N GLY A 169 39.87 -0.31 -14.11
CA GLY A 169 40.78 0.36 -15.04
C GLY A 169 42.17 -0.24 -14.94
N GLU A 170 42.97 0.03 -15.96
CA GLU A 170 44.32 -0.50 -16.08
C GLU A 170 45.23 0.61 -16.59
N VAL A 171 46.37 0.77 -15.93
CA VAL A 171 47.42 1.70 -16.31
C VAL A 171 48.68 0.88 -16.61
N VAL A 172 49.42 1.30 -17.62
CA VAL A 172 50.61 0.61 -18.10
C VAL A 172 51.77 1.58 -18.13
N ASN A 173 52.88 1.22 -17.50
CA ASN A 173 54.12 1.98 -17.55
C ASN A 173 55.17 1.21 -18.36
N GLN A 174 55.42 1.66 -19.59
CA GLN A 174 56.44 1.11 -20.50
C GLN A 174 57.80 1.79 -20.37
N THR A 175 57.93 2.74 -19.45
CA THR A 175 59.16 3.51 -19.27
C THR A 175 60.10 2.80 -18.29
N ASN A 176 61.33 3.31 -18.20
CA ASN A 176 62.33 2.82 -17.23
C ASN A 176 62.22 3.51 -15.86
N LEU A 177 61.28 4.44 -15.68
CA LEU A 177 61.09 5.21 -14.46
C LEU A 177 59.71 4.92 -13.86
N GLU A 178 59.61 5.03 -12.54
CA GLU A 178 58.34 4.91 -11.83
C GLU A 178 57.44 6.12 -12.13
N ASP A 179 56.13 5.91 -12.17
CA ASP A 179 55.15 6.96 -12.44
C ASP A 179 53.95 6.84 -11.49
N ILE A 180 53.35 7.99 -11.16
CA ILE A 180 52.17 8.09 -10.29
C ILE A 180 51.03 8.66 -11.12
N ILE A 181 49.99 7.87 -11.32
CA ILE A 181 48.89 8.18 -12.24
C ILE A 181 47.57 8.17 -11.47
N ASP A 182 46.75 9.20 -11.67
CA ASP A 182 45.38 9.23 -11.19
C ASP A 182 44.46 8.49 -12.15
N LEU A 183 44.06 7.28 -11.78
CA LEU A 183 43.12 6.46 -12.53
C LEU A 183 41.69 6.78 -12.13
N LYS A 184 40.96 7.46 -13.02
CA LYS A 184 39.53 7.75 -12.85
C LYS A 184 38.68 6.57 -13.30
N LEU A 185 37.83 6.05 -12.41
CA LEU A 185 36.85 5.00 -12.71
C LEU A 185 35.43 5.56 -12.59
N SER A 186 34.57 5.23 -13.55
CA SER A 186 33.14 5.56 -13.52
C SER A 186 32.29 4.29 -13.49
N TYR A 187 31.16 4.35 -12.78
CA TYR A 187 30.19 3.25 -12.71
C TYR A 187 28.77 3.76 -12.55
N GLU A 188 27.80 2.95 -12.94
CA GLU A 188 26.39 3.21 -12.68
C GLU A 188 26.01 2.76 -11.27
N ASP A 189 25.59 3.71 -10.44
CA ASP A 189 24.96 3.47 -9.15
C ASP A 189 23.44 3.47 -9.35
N THR A 190 22.88 2.26 -9.50
CA THR A 190 21.44 2.04 -9.55
C THR A 190 20.91 1.72 -8.16
N ARG A 191 19.95 2.52 -7.72
CA ARG A 191 19.24 2.34 -6.45
C ARG A 191 17.77 2.14 -6.74
N THR A 192 17.21 1.07 -6.20
CA THR A 192 15.77 0.84 -6.23
C THR A 192 15.22 0.94 -4.83
N TRP A 193 14.01 1.48 -4.71
CA TRP A 193 13.30 1.50 -3.45
C TRP A 193 11.79 1.50 -3.67
N GLY A 194 11.05 1.03 -2.68
CA GLY A 194 9.60 1.07 -2.65
C GLY A 194 9.09 0.99 -1.22
N TRP A 195 7.91 1.55 -1.00
CA TRP A 195 7.21 1.49 0.27
C TRP A 195 5.92 0.68 0.08
N ASN A 196 5.74 -0.34 0.91
CA ASN A 196 4.53 -1.15 0.94
C ASN A 196 3.85 -1.01 2.31
N PHE A 197 2.55 -0.74 2.34
CA PHE A 197 1.76 -0.50 3.56
C PHE A 197 0.27 -0.61 3.23
N SER A 198 -0.57 -0.92 4.22
CA SER A 198 -2.01 -1.18 4.04
C SER A 198 -2.89 0.05 3.92
N ALA A 199 -2.38 1.26 4.19
CA ALA A 199 -3.19 2.47 4.05
C ALA A 199 -3.79 2.50 2.65
N SER A 200 -5.13 2.47 2.53
CA SER A 200 -5.76 2.44 1.22
C SER A 200 -5.28 3.66 0.42
N LEU A 201 -4.81 3.42 -0.79
CA LEU A 201 -4.53 4.49 -1.74
C LEU A 201 -5.91 5.06 -2.08
N MET A 202 -6.24 6.24 -1.53
CA MET A 202 -7.55 6.85 -1.74
C MET A 202 -7.86 6.85 -3.23
N LEU A 203 -8.89 6.12 -3.65
CA LEU A 203 -9.34 6.13 -5.03
C LEU A 203 -9.82 7.56 -5.33
N GLY A 204 -9.06 8.29 -6.16
CA GLY A 204 -9.36 9.68 -6.54
C GLY A 204 -8.82 10.79 -5.64
N GLY A 205 -8.21 10.47 -4.48
CA GLY A 205 -7.62 11.43 -3.54
C GLY A 205 -6.10 11.60 -3.68
N GLY A 206 -5.57 12.77 -3.31
CA GLY A 206 -4.12 13.00 -3.26
C GLY A 206 -3.50 12.38 -2.00
N PHE A 207 -2.69 11.33 -2.15
CA PHE A 207 -1.88 10.77 -1.05
C PHE A 207 -0.58 11.56 -0.89
N SER A 208 -0.21 11.89 0.35
CA SER A 208 1.13 12.37 0.68
C SER A 208 1.62 11.83 2.02
N MET A 209 2.89 11.41 2.06
CA MET A 209 3.59 10.94 3.26
C MET A 209 5.00 11.51 3.31
N GLN A 210 5.42 12.05 4.45
CA GLN A 210 6.83 12.38 4.66
C GLN A 210 7.53 11.23 5.37
N ALA A 211 8.60 10.72 4.77
CA ALA A 211 9.39 9.63 5.31
C ALA A 211 10.89 9.85 5.07
N GLY A 212 11.72 9.29 5.96
CA GLY A 212 13.15 9.15 5.69
C GLY A 212 13.44 8.02 4.70
N ILE A 213 14.69 7.92 4.24
CA ILE A 213 15.15 6.85 3.35
C ILE A 213 16.14 5.97 4.12
N PRO A 214 15.79 4.71 4.44
CA PRO A 214 16.72 3.76 5.04
C PRO A 214 17.90 3.47 4.11
N LEU A 215 19.09 3.50 4.67
CA LEU A 215 20.35 3.21 4.00
C LEU A 215 21.05 2.05 4.70
N ILE A 216 21.48 1.06 3.92
CA ILE A 216 22.43 0.05 4.42
C ILE A 216 23.78 0.74 4.69
N ILE A 217 24.28 0.57 5.90
CA ILE A 217 25.65 0.92 6.33
C ILE A 217 26.37 -0.34 6.82
N ASN A 218 27.66 -0.24 7.11
CA ASN A 218 28.46 -1.42 7.47
C ASN A 218 27.91 -2.14 8.72
N ASP A 219 27.38 -1.39 9.69
CA ASP A 219 26.89 -1.90 10.98
C ASP A 219 25.35 -1.95 11.07
N GLY A 220 24.65 -2.04 9.93
CA GLY A 220 23.19 -2.17 9.88
C GLY A 220 22.53 -1.13 9.00
N PHE A 221 21.70 -0.28 9.60
CA PHE A 221 20.89 0.69 8.88
C PHE A 221 21.03 2.09 9.48
N GLU A 222 20.88 3.10 8.62
CA GLU A 222 20.75 4.50 9.02
C GLU A 222 19.62 5.12 8.20
N VAL A 223 18.77 5.93 8.83
CA VAL A 223 17.71 6.65 8.12
C VAL A 223 18.24 8.04 7.72
N SER A 224 18.27 8.30 6.41
CA SER A 224 18.82 9.54 5.86
C SER A 224 17.74 10.41 5.19
N GLY A 225 17.93 11.74 5.30
CA GLY A 225 17.10 12.73 4.60
C GLY A 225 15.61 12.67 4.93
N SER A 226 14.80 13.38 4.14
CA SER A 226 13.35 13.21 4.10
C SER A 226 12.86 13.39 2.67
N ILE A 227 11.86 12.59 2.29
CA ILE A 227 11.19 12.67 1.00
C ILE A 227 9.68 12.75 1.23
N THR A 228 9.00 13.56 0.43
CA THR A 228 7.54 13.55 0.32
C THR A 228 7.13 12.52 -0.73
N LEU A 229 6.55 11.43 -0.26
CA LEU A 229 6.03 10.33 -1.05
C LEU A 229 4.59 10.64 -1.47
N GLY A 230 4.34 10.72 -2.78
CA GLY A 230 3.00 10.67 -3.37
C GLY A 230 2.64 9.27 -3.91
N LEU A 231 1.48 9.16 -4.57
CA LEU A 231 0.96 7.90 -5.15
C LEU A 231 1.99 7.14 -6.02
N GLN A 232 2.85 7.88 -6.74
CA GLN A 232 3.88 7.32 -7.61
C GLN A 232 4.96 6.50 -6.89
N TYR A 233 5.11 6.65 -5.57
CA TYR A 233 6.13 5.93 -4.77
C TYR A 233 5.58 4.70 -4.03
N ALA A 234 4.25 4.43 -4.14
CA ALA A 234 3.68 3.15 -3.72
C ALA A 234 4.10 1.98 -4.64
N SER A 235 4.78 2.28 -5.76
CA SER A 235 5.42 1.31 -6.63
C SER A 235 6.95 1.41 -6.54
N THR A 236 7.64 0.34 -6.96
CA THR A 236 9.11 0.30 -6.97
C THR A 236 9.65 1.37 -7.92
N THR A 237 10.34 2.36 -7.35
CA THR A 237 11.06 3.40 -8.10
C THR A 237 12.53 3.01 -8.24
N SER A 238 13.11 3.29 -9.40
CA SER A 238 14.54 3.11 -9.66
C SER A 238 15.17 4.43 -10.06
N THR A 239 16.32 4.75 -9.49
CA THR A 239 17.17 5.86 -9.91
C THR A 239 18.56 5.34 -10.23
N THR A 240 19.07 5.67 -11.42
CA THR A 240 20.45 5.38 -11.81
C THR A 240 21.22 6.69 -11.92
N ARG A 241 22.42 6.75 -11.33
CA ARG A 241 23.34 7.89 -11.47
C ARG A 241 24.72 7.39 -11.88
N LEU A 242 25.42 8.18 -12.70
CA LEU A 242 26.83 7.94 -12.98
C LEU A 242 27.66 8.45 -11.80
N ALA A 243 28.36 7.54 -11.14
CA ALA A 243 29.29 7.83 -10.05
C ALA A 243 30.74 7.74 -10.57
N GLU A 244 31.63 8.52 -9.98
CA GLU A 244 33.04 8.56 -10.34
C GLU A 244 33.91 8.47 -9.09
N THR A 245 35.05 7.78 -9.20
CA THR A 245 36.07 7.68 -8.16
C THR A 245 37.44 7.79 -8.80
N VAL A 246 38.43 8.26 -8.04
CA VAL A 246 39.80 8.45 -8.51
C VAL A 246 40.74 7.67 -7.59
N TYR A 247 41.59 6.85 -8.21
CA TYR A 247 42.63 6.08 -7.54
C TYR A 247 44.00 6.59 -7.97
N THR A 248 44.77 7.10 -7.02
CA THR A 248 46.19 7.43 -7.26
C THR A 248 47.00 6.14 -7.18
N VAL A 249 47.51 5.69 -8.33
CA VAL A 249 48.27 4.44 -8.45
C VAL A 249 49.74 4.73 -8.76
N ASN A 250 50.61 4.01 -8.07
CA ASN A 250 52.03 3.98 -8.38
C ASN A 250 52.33 2.79 -9.31
N VAL A 251 52.94 3.05 -10.47
CA VAL A 251 53.18 2.06 -11.53
C VAL A 251 54.67 1.95 -11.80
N ARG A 252 55.26 0.81 -11.44
CA ARG A 252 56.70 0.55 -11.60
C ARG A 252 57.11 0.43 -13.08
N PRO A 253 58.39 0.62 -13.41
CA PRO A 253 58.91 0.40 -14.75
C PRO A 253 58.53 -0.98 -15.31
N HIS A 254 58.07 -1.01 -16.57
CA HIS A 254 57.66 -2.24 -17.28
C HIS A 254 56.61 -3.08 -16.55
N THR A 255 55.66 -2.41 -15.89
CA THR A 255 54.54 -3.07 -15.23
C THR A 255 53.20 -2.52 -15.70
N SER A 256 52.15 -3.28 -15.41
CA SER A 256 50.78 -2.84 -15.54
C SER A 256 50.07 -3.02 -14.21
N VAL A 257 49.37 -1.97 -13.78
CA VAL A 257 48.56 -1.96 -12.57
C VAL A 257 47.09 -1.89 -12.97
N LYS A 258 46.33 -2.87 -12.49
CA LYS A 258 44.88 -2.96 -12.66
C LYS A 258 44.19 -2.68 -11.33
N GLU A 259 43.34 -1.67 -11.32
CA GLU A 259 42.48 -1.33 -10.17
C GLU A 259 41.05 -1.80 -10.42
N SER A 260 40.45 -2.42 -9.40
CA SER A 260 39.05 -2.82 -9.42
C SER A 260 38.29 -2.16 -8.28
N HIS A 261 37.23 -1.40 -8.61
CA HIS A 261 36.26 -0.90 -7.65
C HIS A 261 35.20 -1.97 -7.39
N LEU A 262 35.07 -2.43 -6.15
CA LEU A 262 34.20 -3.52 -5.74
C LEU A 262 33.21 -3.01 -4.69
N ALA A 263 32.00 -3.58 -4.67
CA ALA A 263 31.03 -3.37 -3.61
C ALA A 263 30.14 -4.60 -3.45
N THR A 264 29.53 -4.76 -2.29
CA THR A 264 28.47 -5.74 -2.08
C THR A 264 27.14 -5.12 -2.49
N LYS A 265 26.44 -5.73 -3.45
CA LYS A 265 25.07 -5.35 -3.79
C LYS A 265 24.11 -6.25 -3.02
N GLY A 266 23.18 -5.66 -2.28
CA GLY A 266 22.17 -6.41 -1.53
C GLY A 266 20.82 -5.73 -1.59
N LYS A 267 19.79 -6.52 -1.27
CA LYS A 267 18.44 -6.02 -1.02
C LYS A 267 18.23 -5.87 0.48
N CYS A 268 17.38 -4.94 0.87
CA CYS A 268 16.94 -4.81 2.24
C CYS A 268 15.43 -4.70 2.33
N ASP A 269 14.89 -5.21 3.44
CA ASP A 269 13.56 -4.87 3.90
C ASP A 269 13.67 -4.25 5.30
N VAL A 270 13.08 -3.07 5.48
CA VAL A 270 13.08 -2.34 6.76
C VAL A 270 11.62 -2.09 7.15
N PRO A 271 11.09 -2.81 8.15
CA PRO A 271 9.74 -2.58 8.64
C PRO A 271 9.60 -1.16 9.22
N PHE A 272 8.42 -0.56 9.10
CA PHE A 272 8.12 0.72 9.71
C PHE A 272 6.67 0.78 10.22
N SER A 273 6.45 1.67 11.18
CA SER A 273 5.12 2.08 11.62
C SER A 273 4.84 3.50 11.17
N TYR A 274 3.56 3.87 11.10
CA TYR A 274 3.13 5.21 10.70
C TYR A 274 1.80 5.56 11.35
N THR A 275 1.48 6.85 11.35
CA THR A 275 0.17 7.36 11.74
C THR A 275 -0.60 7.77 10.50
N GLN A 276 -1.82 7.24 10.35
CA GLN A 276 -2.78 7.65 9.33
C GLN A 276 -3.85 8.51 9.99
N CYS A 277 -4.18 9.65 9.37
CA CYS A 277 -5.30 10.49 9.78
C CYS A 277 -6.22 10.75 8.59
N ASP A 278 -7.46 10.32 8.72
CA ASP A 278 -8.50 10.38 7.71
C ASP A 278 -9.51 11.45 8.06
N THR A 279 -9.76 12.38 7.15
CA THR A 279 -10.89 13.29 7.25
C THR A 279 -12.05 12.70 6.47
N LEU A 280 -13.12 12.33 7.15
CA LEU A 280 -14.32 11.76 6.54
C LEU A 280 -15.12 12.82 5.80
N SER A 281 -16.05 12.42 4.93
CA SER A 281 -16.96 13.33 4.21
C SER A 281 -17.79 14.28 5.08
N ARG A 282 -17.87 14.01 6.39
CA ARG A 282 -18.54 14.87 7.37
C ARG A 282 -17.62 15.88 8.07
N GLY A 283 -16.32 15.84 7.81
CA GLY A 283 -15.31 16.67 8.47
C GLY A 283 -14.75 16.09 9.77
N GLU A 284 -15.28 14.96 10.25
CA GLU A 284 -14.71 14.21 11.38
C GLU A 284 -13.34 13.63 10.99
N THR A 285 -12.42 13.57 11.95
CA THR A 285 -11.08 13.01 11.75
C THR A 285 -10.89 11.74 12.55
N GLU A 286 -10.43 10.67 11.89
CA GLU A 286 -10.10 9.39 12.51
C GLU A 286 -8.61 9.12 12.38
N THR A 287 -7.94 8.79 13.48
CA THR A 287 -6.49 8.61 13.51
C THR A 287 -6.12 7.19 13.95
N TYR A 288 -5.21 6.57 13.20
CA TYR A 288 -4.77 5.20 13.40
C TYR A 288 -3.26 5.13 13.46
N LYS A 289 -2.75 4.30 14.37
CA LYS A 289 -1.37 3.84 14.32
C LYS A 289 -1.34 2.50 13.59
N ASN A 290 -0.53 2.42 12.55
CA ASN A 290 -0.35 1.23 11.73
C ASN A 290 1.11 0.75 11.86
N ASP A 291 1.29 -0.57 11.94
CA ASP A 291 2.56 -1.23 12.25
C ASP A 291 2.99 -2.22 11.17
N ASP A 292 2.47 -2.06 9.96
CA ASP A 292 2.48 -3.00 8.85
C ASP A 292 3.31 -2.53 7.63
N GLY A 293 3.95 -1.37 7.72
CA GLY A 293 4.77 -0.83 6.65
C GLY A 293 6.07 -1.60 6.45
N VAL A 294 6.50 -1.76 5.19
CA VAL A 294 7.81 -2.29 4.81
C VAL A 294 8.43 -1.44 3.71
N PHE A 295 9.61 -0.91 3.97
CA PHE A 295 10.47 -0.33 2.95
C PHE A 295 11.32 -1.44 2.34
N THR A 296 11.32 -1.56 1.01
CA THR A 296 12.22 -2.47 0.29
C THR A 296 13.17 -1.65 -0.57
N GLY A 297 14.47 -1.94 -0.53
CA GLY A 297 15.46 -1.26 -1.33
C GLY A 297 16.58 -2.16 -1.84
N THR A 298 17.30 -1.71 -2.88
CA THR A 298 18.55 -2.32 -3.34
C THR A 298 19.65 -1.27 -3.29
N LYS A 299 20.81 -1.63 -2.72
CA LYS A 299 21.94 -0.72 -2.57
C LYS A 299 23.28 -1.46 -2.70
N ALA A 300 24.28 -0.78 -3.27
CA ALA A 300 25.68 -1.16 -3.15
C ALA A 300 26.29 -0.58 -1.86
N TYR A 301 26.90 -1.42 -1.03
CA TYR A 301 27.54 -1.07 0.24
C TYR A 301 28.87 -1.85 0.40
N ASN A 302 29.60 -1.67 1.50
CA ASN A 302 30.90 -2.31 1.72
C ASN A 302 31.88 -2.11 0.55
N VAL A 303 32.03 -0.85 0.13
CA VAL A 303 32.90 -0.48 -0.99
C VAL A 303 34.36 -0.77 -0.64
N ARG A 304 35.08 -1.40 -1.56
CA ARG A 304 36.50 -1.75 -1.41
C ARG A 304 37.22 -1.67 -2.76
N HIS A 305 38.54 -1.62 -2.74
CA HIS A 305 39.36 -1.63 -3.95
C HIS A 305 40.32 -2.83 -3.95
N GLU A 306 40.66 -3.30 -5.14
CA GLU A 306 41.63 -4.38 -5.35
C GLU A 306 42.62 -3.96 -6.44
N THR A 307 43.89 -3.89 -6.06
CA THR A 307 45.01 -3.58 -6.95
C THR A 307 45.72 -4.87 -7.37
N LYS A 308 45.97 -5.04 -8.67
CA LYS A 308 46.78 -6.13 -9.22
C LYS A 308 47.86 -5.59 -10.12
N GLU A 309 49.10 -5.88 -9.80
CA GLU A 309 50.25 -5.52 -10.62
C GLU A 309 50.81 -6.76 -11.34
N LYS A 310 51.18 -6.60 -12.61
CA LYS A 310 51.84 -7.63 -13.43
C LYS A 310 53.01 -7.03 -14.18
N ALA A 311 54.05 -7.83 -14.40
CA ALA A 311 55.10 -7.47 -15.36
C ALA A 311 54.54 -7.51 -16.79
N LEU A 312 55.09 -6.65 -17.65
CA LEU A 312 54.77 -6.60 -19.08
C LEU A 312 55.47 -7.72 -19.87
#